data_AF-A0A7C4I7W6-F1
#
_entry.id   AF-A0A7C4I7W6-F1
#
_cell.length_a   1.000
_cell.length_b   1.000
_cell.length_c   1.000
_cell.angle_alpha   90.00
_cell.angle_beta   90.00
_cell.angle_gamma   90.00
#
_symmetry.space_group_name_H-M   'P 1'
#
loop_
_entity.id
_entity.type
_entity.pdbx_description
1 polymer ?
#
loop_
_entity_poly.entity_id
_entity_poly.type
_entity_poly.pdbx_seq_one_letter_code
_entity_poly.pdbx_strand_id
1 'polypeptide(L)'
;MNEKVTLRDALKTEILGISTTPNDELFASQEIDSRENSNIFQIPNDEILNENKFAAEEIIVFDSVARLDSTIMTKNGLVGFITITLGSIKFTNGKEIILSQSTKTETKRIIISPQNVFLDNVKFLKIDNKIVYELIPATRNRIYTYEELWKEIFLKEELPKIENEFINTKIIKEMNEKTILIKDGKLELNKTSLPFDIENDELWFNIFGNIKNYQIDLNKAMNIASKNVIRTQIEYEPYNEMGAKRYQSYVNLGRIKEDLKNNRYEIFKKGIFNFTRVDMLVPEHLDNIEKVIDRYNFISNYLRKMTSIFSNNPRFPQNMPIISILERYLRSLMGRREIVMKEIMKSY
;
A
#
# COMPACT_ATOMS: atom_id res chain seq x y z
N MET A 1 -30.50 15.11 -12.16
CA MET A 1 -29.25 15.90 -12.10
C MET A 1 -29.37 16.77 -10.87
N ASN A 2 -28.55 16.54 -9.84
CA ASN A 2 -28.71 17.27 -8.57
C ASN A 2 -27.99 18.63 -8.62
N GLU A 3 -28.56 19.59 -7.91
CA GLU A 3 -28.07 20.96 -7.82
C GLU A 3 -26.72 21.03 -7.10
N LYS A 4 -26.02 22.16 -7.28
CA LYS A 4 -24.66 22.39 -6.78
C LYS A 4 -24.67 22.65 -5.28
N VAL A 5 -24.66 21.61 -4.47
CA VAL A 5 -24.49 21.75 -3.01
C VAL A 5 -23.06 22.25 -2.73
N THR A 6 -22.93 23.45 -2.15
CA THR A 6 -21.62 23.97 -1.70
C THR A 6 -21.21 23.31 -0.38
N LEU A 7 -19.96 23.49 0.06
CA LEU A 7 -19.51 22.94 1.36
C LEU A 7 -20.40 23.46 2.50
N ARG A 8 -20.77 24.74 2.46
CA ARG A 8 -21.62 25.37 3.47
C ARG A 8 -23.05 24.82 3.45
N ASP A 9 -23.64 24.63 2.27
CA ASP A 9 -25.01 24.09 2.14
C ASP A 9 -25.09 22.60 2.48
N ALA A 10 -23.97 21.87 2.38
CA ALA A 10 -23.90 20.44 2.68
C ALA A 10 -23.85 20.11 4.17
N LEU A 11 -23.53 21.09 5.03
CA LEU A 11 -23.27 20.89 6.46
C LEU A 11 -24.52 21.10 7.32
N LYS A 12 -24.74 20.19 8.28
CA LYS A 12 -25.74 20.32 9.37
C LYS A 12 -25.26 21.23 10.52
N THR A 13 -24.04 21.77 10.44
CA THR A 13 -23.34 22.39 11.56
C THR A 13 -22.39 23.50 11.11
N GLU A 14 -22.08 24.43 12.01
CA GLU A 14 -21.18 25.54 11.73
C GLU A 14 -19.71 25.09 11.71
N ILE A 15 -18.95 25.69 10.77
CA ILE A 15 -17.48 25.60 10.73
C ILE A 15 -16.92 26.56 11.78
N LEU A 16 -16.17 26.02 12.73
CA LEU A 16 -15.51 26.76 13.81
C LEU A 16 -14.10 27.22 13.43
N GLY A 17 -13.49 26.58 12.42
CA GLY A 17 -12.17 26.94 11.90
C GLY A 17 -11.74 26.02 10.77
N ILE A 18 -10.73 26.45 10.01
CA ILE A 18 -10.08 25.67 8.95
C ILE A 18 -8.60 25.59 9.31
N SER A 19 -8.00 24.41 9.16
CA SER A 19 -6.60 24.19 9.48
C SER A 19 -5.91 23.39 8.38
N THR A 20 -4.76 23.93 7.96
CA THR A 20 -3.80 23.24 7.10
C THR A 20 -3.01 22.28 7.97
N THR A 21 -3.10 20.98 7.69
CA THR A 21 -2.33 19.95 8.39
C THR A 21 -0.83 20.28 8.38
N PRO A 22 -0.06 19.91 9.42
CA PRO A 22 1.39 19.74 9.32
C PRO A 22 1.76 18.84 8.12
N ASN A 23 3.05 18.77 7.76
CA ASN A 23 3.51 17.99 6.60
C ASN A 23 3.54 16.47 6.88
N ASP A 24 2.39 15.91 7.22
CA ASP A 24 2.14 14.47 7.38
C ASP A 24 1.75 13.87 6.01
N GLU A 25 2.64 14.01 5.02
CA GLU A 25 2.63 13.09 3.88
C GLU A 25 3.02 11.69 4.38
N LEU A 26 2.40 10.64 3.82
CA LEU A 26 2.94 9.30 4.03
C LEU A 26 4.34 9.22 3.43
N PHE A 27 5.27 8.82 4.30
CA PHE A 27 6.71 8.63 4.08
C PHE A 27 7.53 9.91 3.93
N ALA A 28 8.66 9.92 4.65
CA ALA A 28 9.66 10.97 4.62
C ALA A 28 10.20 11.22 3.20
N SER A 29 10.61 12.47 2.93
CA SER A 29 11.29 12.87 1.70
C SER A 29 12.49 11.97 1.40
N GLN A 30 12.37 11.13 0.38
CA GLN A 30 13.50 10.37 -0.17
C GLN A 30 14.27 11.26 -1.15
N GLU A 31 15.59 11.35 -0.99
CA GLU A 31 16.46 11.90 -2.05
C GLU A 31 16.34 11.03 -3.30
N ILE A 32 16.46 11.62 -4.49
CA ILE A 32 16.16 10.95 -5.77
C ILE A 32 17.41 10.20 -6.28
N ASP A 33 17.31 8.89 -6.56
CA ASP A 33 18.29 8.20 -7.41
C ASP A 33 18.04 8.56 -8.88
N SER A 34 19.09 8.94 -9.61
CA SER A 34 19.01 9.40 -11.00
C SER A 34 18.62 8.33 -12.02
N ARG A 35 18.52 7.05 -11.62
CA ARG A 35 18.01 5.94 -12.44
C ARG A 35 16.54 5.68 -12.22
N GLU A 36 15.99 6.20 -11.14
CA GLU A 36 14.64 6.72 -11.25
C GLU A 36 14.66 8.01 -12.12
N ASN A 37 13.59 8.80 -12.18
CA ASN A 37 13.30 9.80 -13.23
C ASN A 37 13.22 9.23 -14.67
N SER A 38 13.89 8.11 -14.97
CA SER A 38 13.55 7.26 -16.09
C SER A 38 12.09 6.78 -15.96
N ASN A 39 11.39 6.75 -17.09
CA ASN A 39 10.08 6.11 -17.23
C ASN A 39 10.19 4.69 -17.82
N ILE A 40 11.42 4.24 -18.06
CA ILE A 40 11.78 3.01 -18.78
C ILE A 40 12.77 2.23 -17.92
N PHE A 41 12.45 0.96 -17.61
CA PHE A 41 13.28 0.10 -16.77
C PHE A 41 13.50 -1.26 -17.42
N GLN A 42 14.76 -1.61 -17.67
CA GLN A 42 15.11 -2.94 -18.14
C GLN A 42 15.06 -3.92 -16.97
N ILE A 43 14.23 -4.95 -17.10
CA ILE A 43 14.32 -6.16 -16.28
C ILE A 43 15.36 -7.06 -16.95
N PRO A 44 16.44 -7.48 -16.26
CA PRO A 44 17.34 -8.50 -16.77
C PRO A 44 16.53 -9.74 -17.20
N ASN A 45 16.79 -10.25 -18.40
CA ASN A 45 16.12 -11.44 -18.93
C ASN A 45 16.73 -12.73 -18.32
N ASP A 46 16.78 -12.76 -17.00
CA ASP A 46 17.30 -13.84 -16.19
C ASP A 46 16.18 -14.85 -15.86
N GLU A 47 16.59 -16.05 -15.45
CA GLU A 47 15.74 -17.19 -15.05
C GLU A 47 14.98 -16.96 -13.71
N ILE A 48 14.70 -15.69 -13.37
CA ILE A 48 14.03 -15.21 -12.14
C ILE A 48 12.75 -16.01 -11.83
N LEU A 49 12.04 -16.45 -12.88
CA LEU A 49 10.78 -17.18 -12.76
C LEU A 49 10.93 -18.70 -12.99
N ASN A 50 12.06 -19.19 -13.52
CA ASN A 50 12.21 -20.58 -13.97
C ASN A 50 13.00 -21.47 -12.99
N GLU A 51 13.71 -20.90 -12.01
CA GLU A 51 14.47 -21.67 -10.99
C GLU A 51 13.59 -22.38 -9.94
N ASN A 52 12.29 -22.11 -9.89
CA ASN A 52 11.37 -22.62 -8.87
C ASN A 52 10.33 -23.57 -9.49
N LYS A 53 9.79 -24.51 -8.69
CA LYS A 53 8.70 -25.42 -9.09
C LYS A 53 7.43 -24.68 -9.55
N PHE A 54 7.20 -23.47 -9.05
CA PHE A 54 6.22 -22.53 -9.58
C PHE A 54 6.92 -21.41 -10.35
N ALA A 55 6.47 -21.18 -11.58
CA ALA A 55 6.89 -20.07 -12.43
C ALA A 55 5.71 -19.12 -12.67
N ALA A 56 5.87 -17.86 -12.26
CA ALA A 56 5.04 -16.78 -12.77
C ALA A 56 5.47 -16.43 -14.22
N GLU A 57 4.62 -15.71 -14.94
CA GLU A 57 5.00 -15.02 -16.20
C GLU A 57 4.92 -13.51 -16.04
N GLU A 58 4.04 -13.04 -15.15
CA GLU A 58 3.71 -11.64 -14.94
C GLU A 58 3.66 -11.31 -13.45
N ILE A 59 4.23 -10.16 -13.08
CA ILE A 59 4.16 -9.62 -11.74
C ILE A 59 3.39 -8.29 -11.79
N ILE A 60 2.49 -8.10 -10.84
CA ILE A 60 1.80 -6.85 -10.58
C ILE A 60 2.23 -6.37 -9.20
N VAL A 61 2.85 -5.20 -9.15
CA VAL A 61 3.16 -4.51 -7.89
C VAL A 61 2.09 -3.44 -7.68
N PHE A 62 1.41 -3.45 -6.54
CA PHE A 62 0.36 -2.49 -6.18
C PHE A 62 0.77 -1.66 -4.96
N ASP A 63 0.47 -0.37 -4.99
CA ASP A 63 0.68 0.56 -3.88
C ASP A 63 -0.33 1.72 -3.92
N SER A 64 -0.42 2.47 -2.83
CA SER A 64 -1.26 3.66 -2.70
C SER A 64 -0.51 4.80 -2.01
N VAL A 65 -0.76 6.04 -2.45
CA VAL A 65 -0.25 7.24 -1.78
C VAL A 65 -1.41 8.16 -1.43
N ALA A 66 -1.48 8.54 -0.16
CA ALA A 66 -2.53 9.39 0.38
C ALA A 66 -1.97 10.63 1.08
N ARG A 67 -2.72 11.73 1.01
CA ARG A 67 -2.39 13.03 1.62
C ARG A 67 -3.65 13.68 2.18
N LEU A 68 -3.60 14.03 3.47
CA LEU A 68 -4.60 14.88 4.11
C LEU A 68 -4.36 16.34 3.65
N ASP A 69 -5.10 16.78 2.64
CA ASP A 69 -4.93 18.09 2.01
C ASP A 69 -5.27 19.22 2.98
N SER A 70 -6.38 19.10 3.71
CA SER A 70 -6.89 20.09 4.66
C SER A 70 -7.84 19.46 5.69
N THR A 71 -8.11 20.18 6.78
CA THR A 71 -9.16 19.84 7.75
C THR A 71 -10.02 21.06 8.08
N ILE A 72 -11.30 20.80 8.37
CA ILE A 72 -12.21 21.79 8.96
C ILE A 72 -12.64 21.30 10.35
N MET A 73 -12.72 22.23 11.31
CA MET A 73 -13.26 21.98 12.64
C MET A 73 -14.74 22.39 12.66
N THR A 74 -15.59 21.51 13.18
CA THR A 74 -17.02 21.77 13.38
C THR A 74 -17.38 21.60 14.86
N LYS A 75 -18.61 21.97 15.27
CA LYS A 75 -19.11 21.68 16.63
C LYS A 75 -19.10 20.19 16.99
N ASN A 76 -19.07 19.30 16.00
CA ASN A 76 -19.01 17.84 16.21
C ASN A 76 -17.59 17.26 15.98
N GLY A 77 -16.58 18.10 15.74
CA GLY A 77 -15.18 17.68 15.58
C GLY A 77 -14.60 17.90 14.17
N LEU A 78 -13.45 17.28 13.93
CA LEU A 78 -12.65 17.40 12.72
C LEU A 78 -13.24 16.63 11.55
N VAL A 79 -13.25 17.27 10.39
CA VAL A 79 -13.52 16.68 9.07
C VAL A 79 -12.27 16.83 8.22
N GLY A 80 -11.88 15.78 7.50
CA GLY A 80 -10.62 15.73 6.74
C GLY A 80 -10.87 15.54 5.25
N PHE A 81 -10.21 16.37 4.44
CA PHE A 81 -10.22 16.30 2.98
C PHE A 81 -8.95 15.60 2.51
N ILE A 82 -9.10 14.43 1.89
CA ILE A 82 -7.98 13.54 1.57
C ILE A 82 -7.96 13.27 0.07
N THR A 83 -6.80 13.45 -0.56
CA THR A 83 -6.52 12.93 -1.90
C THR A 83 -5.76 11.62 -1.77
N ILE A 84 -6.18 10.60 -2.51
CA ILE A 84 -5.56 9.28 -2.58
C ILE A 84 -5.28 8.99 -4.05
N THR A 85 -4.09 8.52 -4.39
CA THR A 85 -3.82 7.93 -5.71
C THR A 85 -3.36 6.50 -5.52
N LEU A 86 -4.15 5.59 -6.06
CA LEU A 86 -3.93 4.15 -6.11
C LEU A 86 -3.24 3.80 -7.42
N GLY A 87 -2.43 2.76 -7.45
CA GLY A 87 -2.04 2.19 -8.72
C GLY A 87 -1.24 0.91 -8.63
N SER A 88 -0.98 0.34 -9.81
CA SER A 88 -0.14 -0.83 -9.95
C SER A 88 0.74 -0.75 -11.18
N ILE A 89 1.92 -1.37 -11.13
CA ILE A 89 2.79 -1.62 -12.29
C ILE A 89 2.70 -3.11 -12.64
N LYS A 90 2.28 -3.43 -13.87
CA LYS A 90 2.35 -4.77 -14.44
C LYS A 90 3.58 -4.92 -15.34
N PHE A 91 4.32 -6.00 -15.18
CA PHE A 91 5.45 -6.36 -16.05
C PHE A 91 5.54 -7.87 -16.29
N THR A 92 6.01 -8.23 -17.49
CA THR A 92 6.30 -9.61 -17.91
C THR A 92 7.81 -9.85 -17.77
N ASN A 93 8.24 -11.09 -17.52
CA ASN A 93 9.67 -11.41 -17.49
C ASN A 93 10.39 -11.01 -18.78
N GLY A 94 11.64 -10.56 -18.65
CA GLY A 94 12.50 -10.22 -19.79
C GLY A 94 12.01 -9.06 -20.67
N LYS A 95 10.92 -8.39 -20.30
CA LYS A 95 10.42 -7.20 -21.00
C LYS A 95 10.80 -5.93 -20.25
N GLU A 96 10.99 -4.87 -21.01
CA GLU A 96 11.19 -3.53 -20.48
C GLU A 96 9.88 -2.99 -19.89
N ILE A 97 9.96 -2.35 -18.71
CA ILE A 97 8.81 -1.67 -18.09
C ILE A 97 8.76 -0.25 -18.64
N ILE A 98 7.68 0.09 -19.34
CA ILE A 98 7.37 1.48 -19.72
C ILE A 98 6.24 1.95 -18.82
N LEU A 99 6.53 2.79 -17.82
CA LEU A 99 5.57 3.11 -16.74
C LEU A 99 4.19 3.51 -17.27
N SER A 100 4.12 4.47 -18.19
CA SER A 100 2.84 4.97 -18.74
C SER A 100 1.98 3.93 -19.46
N GLN A 101 2.55 2.79 -19.84
CA GLN A 101 1.85 1.66 -20.48
C GLN A 101 1.61 0.51 -19.50
N SER A 102 2.53 0.30 -18.57
CA SER A 102 2.48 -0.73 -17.52
C SER A 102 1.65 -0.33 -16.29
N THR A 103 1.33 0.96 -16.11
CA THR A 103 0.62 1.44 -14.93
C THR A 103 -0.88 1.53 -15.12
N LYS A 104 -1.64 1.05 -14.14
CA LYS A 104 -3.02 1.50 -13.89
C LYS A 104 -3.02 2.42 -12.68
N THR A 105 -3.77 3.51 -12.75
CA THR A 105 -3.87 4.49 -11.66
C THR A 105 -5.29 5.00 -11.50
N GLU A 106 -5.65 5.36 -10.27
CA GLU A 106 -6.91 6.00 -9.94
C GLU A 106 -6.72 6.99 -8.80
N THR A 107 -7.08 8.26 -9.02
CA THR A 107 -7.03 9.31 -8.00
C THR A 107 -8.44 9.55 -7.43
N LYS A 108 -8.70 9.03 -6.22
CA LYS A 108 -9.91 9.33 -5.46
C LYS A 108 -9.69 10.56 -4.57
N ARG A 109 -10.78 11.28 -4.28
CA ARG A 109 -10.81 12.37 -3.31
C ARG A 109 -11.96 12.13 -2.35
N ILE A 110 -11.67 12.06 -1.06
CA ILE A 110 -12.65 11.69 -0.04
C ILE A 110 -12.72 12.75 1.06
N ILE A 111 -13.88 12.84 1.69
CA ILE A 111 -14.11 13.57 2.93
C ILE A 111 -14.40 12.54 4.00
N ILE A 112 -13.62 12.52 5.08
CA ILE A 112 -13.93 11.76 6.28
C ILE A 112 -14.53 12.72 7.31
N SER A 113 -15.73 12.40 7.80
CA SER A 113 -16.45 13.23 8.76
C SER A 113 -16.99 12.42 9.93
N PRO A 114 -17.21 13.03 11.11
CA PRO A 114 -18.09 12.47 12.12
C PRO A 114 -19.51 12.30 11.57
N GLN A 115 -20.30 11.44 12.21
CA GLN A 115 -21.72 11.29 11.92
C GLN A 115 -22.49 12.61 12.14
N ASN A 116 -23.57 12.81 11.38
CA ASN A 116 -24.44 13.98 11.47
C ASN A 116 -23.78 15.35 11.22
N VAL A 117 -22.59 15.39 10.60
CA VAL A 117 -21.95 16.65 10.17
C VAL A 117 -22.47 17.14 8.82
N PHE A 118 -22.77 16.23 7.90
CA PHE A 118 -23.34 16.51 6.58
C PHE A 118 -24.83 16.12 6.49
N LEU A 119 -25.54 16.67 5.51
CA LEU A 119 -26.90 16.27 5.15
C LEU A 119 -26.93 14.82 4.64
N ASP A 120 -27.94 14.03 5.04
CA ASP A 120 -27.94 12.57 4.87
C ASP A 120 -28.04 12.09 3.41
N ASN A 121 -28.39 13.01 2.50
CA ASN A 121 -28.45 12.78 1.05
C ASN A 121 -27.16 13.18 0.31
N VAL A 122 -26.17 13.78 0.98
CA VAL A 122 -24.90 14.19 0.37
C VAL A 122 -23.94 13.00 0.33
N LYS A 123 -23.76 12.40 -0.84
CA LYS A 123 -22.71 11.39 -1.10
C LYS A 123 -21.48 11.97 -1.79
N PHE A 124 -21.66 13.06 -2.53
CA PHE A 124 -20.58 13.74 -3.24
C PHE A 124 -20.67 15.25 -3.04
N LEU A 125 -19.54 15.89 -2.79
CA LEU A 125 -19.42 17.34 -2.66
C LEU A 125 -18.61 17.89 -3.84
N LYS A 126 -19.10 18.97 -4.48
CA LYS A 126 -18.42 19.60 -5.61
C LYS A 126 -17.82 20.96 -5.23
N ILE A 127 -16.50 21.04 -5.23
CA ILE A 127 -15.71 22.23 -4.89
C ILE A 127 -15.25 22.94 -6.18
N ASP A 128 -15.46 24.26 -6.23
CA ASP A 128 -15.21 25.17 -7.38
C ASP A 128 -15.69 24.65 -8.75
N ASN A 129 -16.78 23.86 -8.78
CA ASN A 129 -17.26 23.16 -9.98
C ASN A 129 -16.26 22.22 -10.68
N LYS A 130 -15.04 22.01 -10.14
CA LYS A 130 -13.93 21.26 -10.76
C LYS A 130 -13.57 20.00 -10.00
N ILE A 131 -13.60 20.05 -8.68
CA ILE A 131 -13.13 18.96 -7.81
C ILE A 131 -14.37 18.29 -7.19
N VAL A 132 -14.48 16.98 -7.33
CA VAL A 132 -15.51 16.17 -6.66
C VAL A 132 -14.84 15.40 -5.54
N TYR A 133 -15.43 15.45 -4.35
CA TYR A 133 -15.09 14.63 -3.21
C TYR A 133 -16.23 13.65 -2.93
N GLU A 134 -15.91 12.40 -2.62
CA GLU A 134 -16.84 11.42 -2.07
C GLU A 134 -16.91 11.57 -0.54
N LEU A 135 -18.11 11.55 0.05
CA LEU A 135 -18.27 11.61 1.51
C LEU A 135 -18.28 10.21 2.11
N ILE A 136 -17.32 9.94 2.99
CA ILE A 136 -17.22 8.72 3.79
C ILE A 136 -17.51 9.09 5.25
N PRO A 137 -18.75 8.91 5.74
CA PRO A 137 -19.08 9.16 7.14
C PRO A 137 -18.39 8.11 8.01
N ALA A 138 -17.59 8.54 8.99
CA ALA A 138 -16.99 7.66 9.97
C ALA A 138 -18.06 7.02 10.85
N THR A 139 -17.72 5.89 11.49
CA THR A 139 -18.55 5.28 12.53
C THR A 139 -18.58 6.08 13.85
N ARG A 140 -17.77 7.14 13.96
CA ARG A 140 -17.65 8.00 15.15
C ARG A 140 -18.65 9.17 15.09
N ASN A 141 -19.34 9.42 16.20
CA ASN A 141 -20.19 10.61 16.38
C ASN A 141 -19.39 11.92 16.52
N ARG A 142 -18.12 11.85 16.95
CA ARG A 142 -17.19 12.98 17.05
C ARG A 142 -15.76 12.50 16.79
N ILE A 143 -14.93 13.35 16.21
CA ILE A 143 -13.51 13.11 15.94
C ILE A 143 -12.75 14.32 16.48
N TYR A 144 -11.85 14.13 17.46
CA TYR A 144 -11.24 15.25 18.18
C TYR A 144 -9.80 15.55 17.78
N THR A 145 -9.09 14.58 17.18
CA THR A 145 -7.66 14.75 16.86
C THR A 145 -7.33 14.36 15.42
N TYR A 146 -6.24 14.93 14.89
CA TYR A 146 -5.67 14.53 13.60
C TYR A 146 -5.22 13.08 13.59
N GLU A 147 -4.70 12.59 14.71
CA GLU A 147 -4.24 11.21 14.85
C GLU A 147 -5.40 10.21 14.77
N GLU A 148 -6.53 10.51 15.42
CA GLU A 148 -7.76 9.74 15.30
C GLU A 148 -8.29 9.74 13.85
N LEU A 149 -8.37 10.92 13.23
CA LEU A 149 -8.86 11.06 11.86
C LEU A 149 -7.97 10.32 10.85
N TRP A 150 -6.66 10.49 10.95
CA TRP A 150 -5.69 10.00 9.97
C TRP A 150 -5.28 8.56 10.24
N LYS A 151 -4.76 8.24 11.42
CA LYS A 151 -4.19 6.91 11.69
C LYS A 151 -5.28 5.89 11.99
N GLU A 152 -6.24 6.23 12.85
CA GLU A 152 -7.22 5.25 13.35
C GLU A 152 -8.44 5.10 12.45
N ILE A 153 -8.91 6.17 11.79
CA ILE A 153 -10.06 6.08 10.86
C ILE A 153 -9.54 5.88 9.42
N PHE A 154 -8.79 6.83 8.87
CA PHE A 154 -8.41 6.74 7.46
C PHE A 154 -7.49 5.54 7.16
N LEU A 155 -6.28 5.49 7.72
CA LEU A 155 -5.27 4.51 7.31
C LEU A 155 -5.60 3.07 7.73
N LYS A 156 -6.38 2.90 8.80
CA LYS A 156 -6.68 1.61 9.42
C LYS A 156 -8.03 1.03 9.02
N GLU A 157 -9.04 1.88 8.74
CA GLU A 157 -10.40 1.41 8.42
C GLU A 157 -10.83 1.71 6.99
N GLU A 158 -10.53 2.88 6.44
CA GLU A 158 -11.03 3.26 5.09
C GLU A 158 -10.04 2.96 3.96
N LEU A 159 -8.74 3.22 4.14
CA LEU A 159 -7.73 2.96 3.12
C LEU A 159 -7.72 1.48 2.67
N PRO A 160 -7.76 0.47 3.56
CA PRO A 160 -7.75 -0.93 3.12
C PRO A 160 -8.98 -1.31 2.28
N LYS A 161 -10.15 -0.72 2.54
CA LYS A 161 -11.36 -0.94 1.72
C LYS A 161 -11.17 -0.37 0.31
N ILE A 162 -10.64 0.85 0.22
CA ILE A 162 -10.37 1.55 -1.04
C ILE A 162 -9.30 0.83 -1.87
N GLU A 163 -8.26 0.31 -1.22
CA GLU A 163 -7.25 -0.53 -1.87
C GLU A 163 -7.83 -1.84 -2.39
N ASN A 164 -8.61 -2.55 -1.58
CA ASN A 164 -9.24 -3.81 -1.96
C ASN A 164 -10.23 -3.63 -3.13
N GLU A 165 -11.02 -2.54 -3.14
CA GLU A 165 -11.90 -2.19 -4.26
C GLU A 165 -11.12 -2.02 -5.58
N PHE A 166 -10.00 -1.30 -5.56
CA PHE A 166 -9.14 -1.14 -6.74
C PHE A 166 -8.51 -2.47 -7.16
N ILE A 167 -8.01 -3.26 -6.22
CA ILE A 167 -7.42 -4.59 -6.48
C ILE A 167 -8.47 -5.50 -7.17
N ASN A 168 -9.69 -5.59 -6.64
CA ASN A 168 -10.73 -6.46 -7.19
C ASN A 168 -11.21 -5.97 -8.57
N THR A 169 -11.36 -4.66 -8.74
CA THR A 169 -11.94 -4.10 -9.98
C THR A 169 -10.92 -3.88 -11.11
N LYS A 170 -9.62 -3.71 -10.80
CA LYS A 170 -8.57 -3.36 -11.78
C LYS A 170 -7.42 -4.38 -11.89
N ILE A 171 -7.21 -5.23 -10.88
CA ILE A 171 -6.07 -6.15 -10.85
C ILE A 171 -6.54 -7.60 -10.99
N ILE A 172 -7.34 -8.11 -10.05
CA ILE A 172 -7.73 -9.53 -10.00
C ILE A 172 -8.45 -9.98 -11.27
N LYS A 173 -9.30 -9.12 -11.86
CA LYS A 173 -9.98 -9.38 -13.14
C LYS A 173 -9.07 -9.60 -14.35
N GLU A 174 -7.77 -9.32 -14.23
CA GLU A 174 -6.76 -9.56 -15.27
C GLU A 174 -5.61 -10.46 -14.79
N MET A 175 -5.72 -11.03 -13.59
CA MET A 175 -4.78 -12.05 -13.12
C MET A 175 -5.15 -13.41 -13.72
N ASN A 176 -4.14 -14.17 -14.10
CA ASN A 176 -4.24 -15.59 -14.38
C ASN A 176 -3.37 -16.37 -13.38
N GLU A 177 -3.36 -17.70 -13.48
CA GLU A 177 -2.67 -18.62 -12.57
C GLU A 177 -1.14 -18.40 -12.51
N LYS A 178 -0.57 -17.71 -13.52
CA LYS A 178 0.85 -17.32 -13.60
C LYS A 178 1.08 -15.83 -13.33
N THR A 179 0.06 -15.08 -12.91
CA THR A 179 0.20 -13.70 -12.45
C THR A 179 0.35 -13.66 -10.94
N ILE A 180 1.36 -12.95 -10.43
CA ILE A 180 1.56 -12.70 -9.00
C ILE A 180 1.21 -11.24 -8.67
N LEU A 181 0.49 -11.02 -7.56
CA LEU A 181 0.27 -9.69 -7.00
C LEU A 181 1.12 -9.49 -5.74
N ILE A 182 1.87 -8.40 -5.71
CA ILE A 182 2.63 -7.91 -4.56
C ILE A 182 2.00 -6.57 -4.15
N LYS A 183 1.18 -6.58 -3.11
CA LYS A 183 0.64 -5.38 -2.47
C LYS A 183 1.65 -4.85 -1.46
N ASP A 184 1.90 -3.55 -1.44
CA ASP A 184 2.64 -2.97 -0.32
C ASP A 184 1.79 -2.88 0.96
N GLY A 185 2.43 -3.12 2.09
CA GLY A 185 1.77 -3.26 3.38
C GLY A 185 1.05 -4.61 3.54
N LYS A 186 0.10 -4.64 4.48
CA LYS A 186 -0.64 -5.85 4.86
C LYS A 186 -1.76 -6.17 3.87
N LEU A 187 -2.08 -7.46 3.79
CA LEU A 187 -3.36 -7.96 3.32
C LEU A 187 -4.34 -7.88 4.51
N GLU A 188 -5.08 -6.78 4.65
CA GLU A 188 -6.04 -6.62 5.75
C GLU A 188 -7.38 -7.30 5.41
N LEU A 189 -7.94 -8.05 6.37
CA LEU A 189 -9.32 -8.53 6.33
C LEU A 189 -10.18 -7.80 7.34
N ASN A 190 -11.45 -7.61 6.98
CA ASN A 190 -12.48 -7.48 8.00
C ASN A 190 -12.74 -8.87 8.61
N LYS A 191 -13.13 -8.91 9.89
CA LYS A 191 -13.44 -10.17 10.59
C LYS A 191 -14.43 -11.07 9.82
N THR A 192 -15.36 -10.43 9.13
CA THR A 192 -16.55 -11.03 8.50
C THR A 192 -16.48 -11.12 6.98
N SER A 193 -15.34 -10.81 6.34
CA SER A 193 -15.19 -10.94 4.88
C SER A 193 -13.78 -11.33 4.47
N LEU A 194 -13.68 -12.01 3.33
CA LEU A 194 -12.46 -12.04 2.53
C LEU A 194 -12.27 -10.65 1.86
N PRO A 195 -11.07 -10.30 1.35
CA PRO A 195 -10.78 -8.96 0.84
C PRO A 195 -10.92 -8.88 -0.69
N PHE A 196 -10.95 -10.05 -1.34
CA PHE A 196 -10.69 -10.26 -2.74
C PHE A 196 -11.79 -11.13 -3.34
N ASP A 197 -12.39 -10.63 -4.41
CA ASP A 197 -13.43 -11.31 -5.17
C ASP A 197 -12.76 -12.28 -6.16
N ILE A 198 -12.31 -13.44 -5.66
CA ILE A 198 -11.55 -14.45 -6.42
C ILE A 198 -12.46 -15.63 -6.78
N GLU A 199 -12.63 -15.84 -8.09
CA GLU A 199 -13.37 -16.99 -8.64
C GLU A 199 -12.47 -18.19 -8.97
N ASN A 200 -11.17 -17.97 -9.25
CA ASN A 200 -10.19 -19.04 -9.45
C ASN A 200 -9.35 -19.24 -8.19
N ASP A 201 -9.57 -20.36 -7.51
CA ASP A 201 -8.93 -20.74 -6.25
C ASP A 201 -7.39 -20.67 -6.27
N GLU A 202 -6.75 -20.89 -7.42
CA GLU A 202 -5.28 -20.83 -7.55
C GLU A 202 -4.74 -19.41 -7.29
N LEU A 203 -5.54 -18.37 -7.53
CA LEU A 203 -5.13 -16.98 -7.33
C LEU A 203 -4.93 -16.60 -5.86
N TRP A 204 -5.56 -17.31 -4.90
CA TRP A 204 -5.31 -17.10 -3.46
C TRP A 204 -3.83 -17.32 -3.09
N PHE A 205 -3.17 -18.25 -3.77
CA PHE A 205 -1.75 -18.55 -3.59
C PHE A 205 -0.82 -17.55 -4.29
N ASN A 206 -1.38 -16.63 -5.10
CA ASN A 206 -0.63 -15.69 -5.92
C ASN A 206 -0.62 -14.25 -5.38
N ILE A 207 -1.29 -13.97 -4.25
CA ILE A 207 -1.39 -12.62 -3.69
C ILE A 207 -0.58 -12.53 -2.39
N PHE A 208 0.34 -11.56 -2.34
CA PHE A 208 1.24 -11.32 -1.22
C PHE A 208 1.13 -9.89 -0.71
N GLY A 209 1.15 -9.72 0.61
CA GLY A 209 1.42 -8.45 1.27
C GLY A 209 2.90 -8.34 1.61
N ASN A 210 3.55 -7.24 1.23
CA ASN A 210 4.96 -6.97 1.49
C ASN A 210 5.11 -5.89 2.58
N ILE A 211 5.59 -6.26 3.76
CA ILE A 211 5.56 -5.40 4.96
C ILE A 211 6.99 -5.03 5.36
N LYS A 212 7.37 -3.82 4.94
CA LYS A 212 8.70 -3.22 5.13
C LYS A 212 8.93 -2.71 6.56
N ASN A 213 7.90 -2.12 7.17
CA ASN A 213 7.96 -1.46 8.48
C ASN A 213 7.59 -2.39 9.65
N TYR A 214 8.26 -3.55 9.74
CA TYR A 214 8.03 -4.49 10.84
C TYR A 214 9.16 -4.43 11.88
N GLN A 215 8.80 -4.41 13.17
CA GLN A 215 9.72 -4.80 14.24
C GLN A 215 9.88 -6.31 14.19
N ILE A 216 10.76 -6.79 13.31
CA ILE A 216 11.21 -8.18 13.31
C ILE A 216 11.89 -8.46 14.66
N ASP A 217 11.54 -9.58 15.30
CA ASP A 217 12.27 -10.08 16.46
C ASP A 217 13.75 -10.25 16.08
N LEU A 218 14.63 -9.58 16.81
CA LEU A 218 16.07 -9.61 16.60
C LEU A 218 16.60 -11.05 16.55
N ASN A 219 16.03 -11.96 17.33
CA ASN A 219 16.40 -13.38 17.33
C ASN A 219 16.00 -14.09 16.03
N LYS A 220 14.83 -13.77 15.45
CA LYS A 220 14.40 -14.33 14.15
C LYS A 220 15.29 -13.82 13.03
N ALA A 221 15.63 -12.52 13.03
CA ALA A 221 16.54 -11.93 12.05
C ALA A 221 17.97 -12.50 12.14
N MET A 222 18.52 -12.63 13.35
CA MET A 222 19.85 -13.19 13.59
C MET A 222 19.93 -14.68 13.20
N ASN A 223 18.85 -15.44 13.38
CA ASN A 223 18.74 -16.81 12.89
C ASN A 223 18.78 -16.92 11.36
N ILE A 224 18.18 -15.97 10.63
CA ILE A 224 18.32 -15.92 9.16
C ILE A 224 19.75 -15.55 8.78
N ALA A 225 20.29 -14.49 9.38
CA ALA A 225 21.61 -13.94 9.06
C ALA A 225 22.74 -14.96 9.26
N SER A 226 22.75 -15.65 10.40
CA SER A 226 23.77 -16.65 10.75
C SER A 226 23.74 -17.91 9.88
N LYS A 227 22.54 -18.34 9.43
CA LYS A 227 22.37 -19.55 8.61
C LYS A 227 22.51 -19.30 7.10
N ASN A 228 22.71 -18.05 6.67
CA ASN A 228 22.78 -17.64 5.25
C ASN A 228 21.55 -18.11 4.43
N VAL A 229 20.38 -18.21 5.08
CA VAL A 229 19.12 -18.60 4.45
C VAL A 229 18.40 -17.38 3.87
N ILE A 230 17.49 -17.62 2.93
CA ILE A 230 16.75 -16.55 2.22
C ILE A 230 15.55 -16.07 3.06
N ARG A 231 14.96 -16.95 3.87
CA ARG A 231 13.77 -16.67 4.69
C ARG A 231 13.72 -17.48 5.99
N THR A 232 12.84 -17.12 6.93
CA THR A 232 12.45 -18.01 8.03
C THR A 232 11.69 -19.24 7.51
N GLN A 233 11.40 -20.18 8.41
CA GLN A 233 10.24 -21.06 8.25
C GLN A 233 8.96 -20.22 8.00
N ILE A 234 7.97 -20.85 7.39
CA ILE A 234 6.65 -20.24 7.21
C ILE A 234 5.88 -20.49 8.51
N GLU A 235 5.47 -19.41 9.15
CA GLU A 235 4.58 -19.44 10.32
C GLU A 235 3.15 -19.25 9.81
N TYR A 236 2.16 -19.82 10.51
CA TYR A 236 0.75 -19.61 10.16
C TYR A 236 -0.11 -19.39 11.40
N GLU A 237 -1.18 -18.61 11.23
CA GLU A 237 -2.18 -18.34 12.26
C GLU A 237 -3.60 -18.33 11.65
N PRO A 238 -4.63 -18.83 12.36
CA PRO A 238 -6.02 -18.55 12.02
C PRO A 238 -6.24 -17.04 12.07
N TYR A 239 -6.79 -16.45 11.01
CA TYR A 239 -6.74 -15.00 10.82
C TYR A 239 -8.10 -14.29 10.86
N ASN A 240 -9.19 -14.91 10.40
CA ASN A 240 -10.53 -14.34 10.55
C ASN A 240 -11.63 -15.39 10.81
N GLU A 241 -12.84 -14.90 11.12
CA GLU A 241 -14.01 -15.72 11.47
C GLU A 241 -14.60 -16.45 10.25
N MET A 242 -14.16 -16.12 9.03
CA MET A 242 -14.45 -16.85 7.79
C MET A 242 -13.48 -18.01 7.50
N GLY A 243 -12.57 -18.32 8.42
CA GLY A 243 -11.61 -19.41 8.24
C GLY A 243 -10.51 -19.10 7.22
N ALA A 244 -10.07 -17.84 7.10
CA ALA A 244 -8.81 -17.57 6.40
C ALA A 244 -7.62 -17.93 7.30
N LYS A 245 -6.63 -18.64 6.75
CA LYS A 245 -5.31 -18.82 7.36
C LYS A 245 -4.36 -17.76 6.81
N ARG A 246 -3.63 -17.11 7.70
CA ARG A 246 -2.53 -16.21 7.35
C ARG A 246 -1.22 -16.97 7.44
N TYR A 247 -0.54 -17.11 6.31
CA TYR A 247 0.85 -17.52 6.25
C TYR A 247 1.75 -16.28 6.30
N GLN A 248 2.87 -16.39 6.99
CA GLN A 248 3.86 -15.32 7.09
C GLN A 248 5.30 -15.85 7.11
N SER A 249 6.22 -15.14 6.47
CA SER A 249 7.65 -15.45 6.53
C SER A 249 8.48 -14.16 6.40
N TYR A 250 9.61 -14.09 7.10
CA TYR A 250 10.54 -12.97 6.97
C TYR A 250 11.58 -13.29 5.90
N VAL A 251 11.73 -12.41 4.91
CA VAL A 251 12.64 -12.56 3.77
C VAL A 251 13.83 -11.63 3.93
N ASN A 252 15.04 -12.15 3.72
CA ASN A 252 16.30 -11.43 3.70
C ASN A 252 16.61 -10.93 2.28
N LEU A 253 16.69 -9.61 2.13
CA LEU A 253 16.89 -8.93 0.84
C LEU A 253 18.38 -8.80 0.44
N GLY A 254 19.33 -9.22 1.28
CA GLY A 254 20.62 -9.76 0.81
C GLY A 254 21.93 -9.09 1.23
N ARG A 255 21.99 -8.00 2.00
CA ARG A 255 23.26 -7.28 2.32
C ARG A 255 24.07 -7.81 3.52
N ILE A 256 23.92 -9.08 3.90
CA ILE A 256 24.37 -9.55 5.22
C ILE A 256 25.90 -9.72 5.38
N LYS A 257 26.66 -10.14 4.37
CA LYS A 257 28.06 -10.59 4.60
C LYS A 257 29.13 -9.52 4.78
N GLU A 258 28.94 -8.30 4.27
CA GLU A 258 29.92 -7.21 4.39
C GLU A 258 29.57 -6.22 5.50
N ASP A 259 28.30 -5.84 5.63
CA ASP A 259 27.84 -4.91 6.67
C ASP A 259 28.04 -5.48 8.10
N LEU A 260 27.92 -6.80 8.29
CA LEU A 260 28.17 -7.46 9.59
C LEU A 260 29.63 -7.40 10.07
N LYS A 261 30.61 -7.22 9.17
CA LYS A 261 32.03 -7.15 9.53
C LYS A 261 32.47 -5.77 9.99
N ASN A 262 31.70 -4.73 9.67
CA ASN A 262 31.97 -3.38 10.12
C ASN A 262 31.32 -3.16 11.49
N ASN A 263 32.06 -2.58 12.45
CA ASN A 263 31.57 -2.23 13.79
C ASN A 263 30.48 -1.13 13.81
N ARG A 264 29.80 -0.86 12.69
CA ARG A 264 28.60 0.01 12.59
C ARG A 264 27.34 -0.63 13.20
N TYR A 265 27.47 -1.77 13.86
CA TYR A 265 26.39 -2.48 14.55
C TYR A 265 25.60 -1.62 15.54
N GLU A 266 26.22 -0.59 16.15
CA GLU A 266 25.51 0.33 17.06
C GLU A 266 24.44 1.20 16.37
N ILE A 267 24.50 1.38 15.05
CA ILE A 267 23.49 2.12 14.28
C ILE A 267 22.17 1.33 14.15
N PHE A 268 22.18 0.02 14.39
CA PHE A 268 21.03 -0.88 14.17
C PHE A 268 19.97 -0.89 15.29
N LYS A 269 20.09 -0.05 16.32
CA LYS A 269 19.09 0.10 17.41
C LYS A 269 17.69 0.61 16.98
N LYS A 270 17.43 0.77 15.67
CA LYS A 270 16.15 1.28 15.13
C LYS A 270 15.48 0.44 14.03
N GLY A 271 16.05 -0.72 13.68
CA GLY A 271 15.44 -1.62 12.69
C GLY A 271 16.49 -2.40 11.90
N ILE A 272 16.11 -3.58 11.41
CA ILE A 272 17.03 -4.48 10.69
C ILE A 272 16.81 -4.28 9.20
N PHE A 273 17.57 -3.32 8.67
CA PHE A 273 17.53 -2.66 7.35
C PHE A 273 17.70 -3.55 6.10
N ASN A 274 17.35 -4.84 6.16
CA ASN A 274 17.46 -5.81 5.05
C ASN A 274 16.36 -6.88 5.07
N PHE A 275 15.31 -6.72 5.88
CA PHE A 275 14.23 -7.70 6.00
C PHE A 275 12.87 -7.10 5.65
N THR A 276 12.04 -7.91 4.99
CA THR A 276 10.60 -7.65 4.82
C THR A 276 9.81 -8.84 5.36
N ARG A 277 8.60 -8.63 5.86
CA ARG A 277 7.67 -9.74 6.13
C ARG A 277 6.75 -9.90 4.93
N VAL A 278 6.67 -11.11 4.40
CA VAL A 278 5.72 -11.47 3.35
C VAL A 278 4.56 -12.23 3.96
N ASP A 279 3.35 -11.70 3.78
CA ASP A 279 2.08 -12.31 4.20
C ASP A 279 1.34 -12.90 2.99
N MET A 280 0.68 -14.04 3.17
CA MET A 280 -0.29 -14.62 2.23
C MET A 280 -1.56 -15.00 3.01
N LEU A 281 -2.73 -14.81 2.41
CA LEU A 281 -4.01 -15.24 2.97
C LEU A 281 -4.62 -16.35 2.12
N VAL A 282 -4.93 -17.49 2.72
CA VAL A 282 -5.53 -18.64 2.04
C VAL A 282 -6.80 -19.06 2.79
N PRO A 283 -7.96 -19.17 2.13
CA PRO A 283 -9.16 -19.75 2.72
C PRO A 283 -8.92 -21.21 3.17
N GLU A 284 -9.39 -21.60 4.35
CA GLU A 284 -9.08 -22.89 4.97
C GLU A 284 -9.55 -24.10 4.14
N HIS A 285 -10.64 -23.97 3.38
CA HIS A 285 -11.11 -25.01 2.45
C HIS A 285 -10.17 -25.23 1.25
N LEU A 286 -9.23 -24.30 0.99
CA LEU A 286 -8.20 -24.42 -0.04
C LEU A 286 -6.83 -24.79 0.54
N ASP A 287 -6.69 -24.93 1.86
CA ASP A 287 -5.38 -25.02 2.53
C ASP A 287 -4.48 -26.11 1.95
N ASN A 288 -3.35 -25.69 1.36
CA ASN A 288 -2.39 -26.56 0.70
C ASN A 288 -0.97 -26.07 0.99
N ILE A 289 -0.33 -26.67 2.00
CA ILE A 289 0.99 -26.28 2.46
C ILE A 289 2.09 -26.44 1.40
N GLU A 290 1.96 -27.38 0.46
CA GLU A 290 2.94 -27.55 -0.64
C GLU A 290 2.88 -26.36 -1.60
N LYS A 291 1.68 -25.95 -2.04
CA LYS A 291 1.49 -24.75 -2.85
C LYS A 291 2.02 -23.51 -2.13
N VAL A 292 1.70 -23.35 -0.84
CA VAL A 292 2.21 -22.24 -0.02
C VAL A 292 3.74 -22.24 -0.01
N ILE A 293 4.40 -23.38 0.21
CA ILE A 293 5.87 -23.49 0.21
C ILE A 293 6.46 -23.11 -1.15
N ASP A 294 5.92 -23.62 -2.25
CA ASP A 294 6.40 -23.33 -3.61
C ASP A 294 6.29 -21.83 -3.92
N ARG A 295 5.18 -21.20 -3.54
CA ARG A 295 4.94 -19.77 -3.70
C ARG A 295 5.81 -18.90 -2.79
N TYR A 296 6.07 -19.33 -1.55
CA TYR A 296 7.02 -18.64 -0.66
C TYR A 296 8.47 -18.75 -1.14
N ASN A 297 8.86 -19.85 -1.78
CA ASN A 297 10.17 -19.99 -2.40
C ASN A 297 10.31 -19.01 -3.58
N PHE A 298 9.31 -18.99 -4.47
CA PHE A 298 9.23 -18.04 -5.57
C PHE A 298 9.36 -16.57 -5.10
N ILE A 299 8.46 -16.10 -4.24
CA ILE A 299 8.41 -14.67 -3.86
C ILE A 299 9.69 -14.23 -3.12
N SER A 300 10.29 -15.09 -2.32
CA SER A 300 11.49 -14.76 -1.54
C SER A 300 12.73 -14.62 -2.42
N ASN A 301 12.87 -15.51 -3.41
CA ASN A 301 13.91 -15.42 -4.43
C ASN A 301 13.73 -14.17 -5.30
N TYR A 302 12.48 -13.94 -5.73
CA TYR A 302 12.09 -12.80 -6.54
C TYR A 302 12.39 -11.45 -5.85
N LEU A 303 11.91 -11.24 -4.62
CA LEU A 303 12.12 -10.00 -3.87
C LEU A 303 13.60 -9.72 -3.65
N ARG A 304 14.39 -10.74 -3.28
CA ARG A 304 15.84 -10.60 -3.08
C ARG A 304 16.57 -10.24 -4.38
N LYS A 305 16.29 -10.92 -5.50
CA LYS A 305 16.90 -10.62 -6.81
C LYS A 305 16.54 -9.20 -7.27
N MET A 306 15.26 -8.82 -7.19
CA MET A 306 14.81 -7.47 -7.54
C MET A 306 15.42 -6.38 -6.66
N THR A 307 15.60 -6.61 -5.35
CA THR A 307 16.36 -5.66 -4.53
C THR A 307 17.78 -5.48 -5.07
N SER A 308 18.49 -6.57 -5.40
CA SER A 308 19.87 -6.50 -5.90
C SER A 308 20.03 -5.78 -7.25
N ILE A 309 19.10 -5.98 -8.20
CA ILE A 309 19.15 -5.37 -9.54
C ILE A 309 19.16 -3.83 -9.47
N PHE A 310 18.39 -3.26 -8.56
CA PHE A 310 18.27 -1.81 -8.42
C PHE A 310 19.27 -1.22 -7.39
N SER A 311 19.80 -2.04 -6.47
CA SER A 311 20.61 -1.59 -5.32
C SER A 311 22.11 -1.37 -5.58
N ASN A 312 22.45 -0.42 -6.45
CA ASN A 312 23.79 0.20 -6.45
C ASN A 312 23.87 1.43 -5.51
N ASN A 313 22.82 1.71 -4.75
CA ASN A 313 22.74 2.89 -3.89
C ASN A 313 22.59 2.49 -2.40
N PRO A 314 23.61 2.75 -1.54
CA PRO A 314 23.59 2.29 -0.16
C PRO A 314 22.57 3.02 0.73
N ARG A 315 22.03 4.17 0.30
CA ARG A 315 21.12 5.02 1.09
C ARG A 315 19.65 4.56 1.17
N PHE A 316 19.25 3.48 0.49
CA PHE A 316 17.84 3.07 0.36
C PHE A 316 17.60 1.66 0.95
N PRO A 317 17.29 1.54 2.26
CA PRO A 317 17.29 0.25 2.96
C PRO A 317 15.92 -0.39 3.25
N GLN A 318 14.80 0.21 2.81
CA GLN A 318 13.45 -0.27 3.22
C GLN A 318 12.46 -0.50 2.07
N ASN A 319 12.57 0.22 0.95
CA ASN A 319 11.70 0.00 -0.20
C ASN A 319 12.34 -0.95 -1.22
N MET A 320 11.55 -1.93 -1.71
CA MET A 320 11.84 -2.58 -2.98
C MET A 320 11.76 -1.50 -4.09
N PRO A 321 12.80 -1.26 -4.91
CA PRO A 321 12.85 -0.02 -5.71
C PRO A 321 11.72 0.16 -6.73
N ILE A 322 11.13 -0.93 -7.24
CA ILE A 322 9.92 -0.84 -8.08
C ILE A 322 8.71 -0.24 -7.35
N ILE A 323 8.63 -0.38 -6.02
CA ILE A 323 7.62 0.27 -5.19
C ILE A 323 7.94 1.76 -5.04
N SER A 324 9.19 2.17 -4.76
CA SER A 324 9.57 3.60 -4.74
C SER A 324 9.27 4.31 -6.09
N ILE A 325 9.54 3.62 -7.20
CA ILE A 325 9.21 4.10 -8.55
C ILE A 325 7.70 4.32 -8.71
N LEU A 326 6.88 3.35 -8.24
CA LEU A 326 5.42 3.46 -8.23
C LEU A 326 4.96 4.61 -7.32
N GLU A 327 5.34 4.63 -6.05
CA GLU A 327 5.00 5.70 -5.08
C GLU A 327 5.20 7.09 -5.68
N ARG A 328 6.38 7.34 -6.27
CA ARG A 328 6.69 8.65 -6.85
C ARG A 328 5.82 8.96 -8.07
N TYR A 329 5.54 7.97 -8.92
CA TYR A 329 4.61 8.15 -10.03
C TYR A 329 3.21 8.51 -9.51
N LEU A 330 2.69 7.80 -8.50
CA LEU A 330 1.40 8.10 -7.87
C LEU A 330 1.38 9.52 -7.25
N ARG A 331 2.43 9.91 -6.52
CA ARG A 331 2.59 11.28 -5.98
C ARG A 331 2.47 12.36 -7.06
N SER A 332 3.03 12.13 -8.24
CA SER A 332 2.98 13.09 -9.35
C SER A 332 1.55 13.36 -9.86
N LEU A 333 0.65 12.39 -9.71
CA LEU A 333 -0.75 12.46 -10.17
C LEU A 333 -1.70 13.12 -9.16
N MET A 334 -1.35 13.17 -7.86
CA MET A 334 -2.19 13.75 -6.80
C MET A 334 -2.46 15.26 -6.99
N GLY A 335 -1.60 15.94 -7.73
CA GLY A 335 -1.63 17.40 -7.91
C GLY A 335 -1.08 18.18 -6.71
N ARG A 336 -0.77 19.45 -6.95
CA ARG A 336 -0.16 20.35 -5.95
C ARG A 336 -1.15 20.64 -4.80
N ARG A 337 -0.72 20.42 -3.56
CA ARG A 337 -1.53 20.58 -2.34
C ARG A 337 -2.10 21.98 -2.22
N GLU A 338 -1.31 23.00 -2.55
CA GLU A 338 -1.68 24.42 -2.45
C GLU A 338 -2.83 24.78 -3.38
N ILE A 339 -2.96 24.11 -4.54
CA ILE A 339 -4.06 24.32 -5.48
C ILE A 339 -5.33 23.71 -4.89
N VAL A 340 -5.28 22.43 -4.50
CA VAL A 340 -6.42 21.71 -3.92
C VAL A 340 -6.95 22.44 -2.67
N MET A 341 -6.04 22.83 -1.78
CA MET A 341 -6.34 23.59 -0.56
C MET A 341 -6.98 24.95 -0.85
N LYS A 342 -6.46 25.71 -1.83
CA LYS A 342 -7.07 27.00 -2.23
C LYS A 342 -8.49 26.84 -2.74
N GLU A 343 -8.79 25.78 -3.49
CA GLU A 343 -10.16 25.53 -3.95
C GLU A 343 -11.09 25.15 -2.78
N ILE A 344 -10.63 24.35 -1.81
CA ILE A 344 -11.39 24.09 -0.58
C ILE A 344 -11.70 25.41 0.15
N MET A 345 -10.70 26.27 0.35
CA MET A 345 -10.86 27.56 1.04
C MET A 345 -11.78 28.56 0.32
N LYS A 346 -11.90 28.50 -1.02
CA LYS A 346 -12.87 29.31 -1.78
C LYS A 346 -14.31 28.83 -1.68
N SER A 347 -14.54 27.58 -1.26
CA SER A 347 -15.88 26.99 -1.15
C SER A 347 -16.57 27.23 0.20
N TYR A 348 -15.96 28.08 1.03
CA TYR A 348 -16.42 28.54 2.34
C TYR A 348 -17.26 29.83 2.24
#